data_AF-A0A067EZJ2-F1
#
_entry.id   AF-A0A067EZJ2-F1
#
_cell.length_a   1.000
_cell.length_b   1.000
_cell.length_c   1.000
_cell.angle_alpha   90.00
_cell.angle_beta   90.00
_cell.angle_gamma   90.00
#
_symmetry.space_group_name_H-M   'P 1'
#
loop_
_entity.id
_entity.type
_entity.pdbx_description
1 polymer ?
#
loop_
_entity_poly.entity_id
_entity_poly.type
_entity_poly.pdbx_seq_one_letter_code
_entity_poly.pdbx_strand_id
1 'polypeptide(L)'
;MRTTFPEYVVALATIVGSVLFSIFGGVGIACLPLGLIFSFIRRPKAVITRSQYIKEATELGKKARELKKAADTLHQEERSGSKGRKWRKNVKSVEKELLQLEEDVKLLEEMYPQGEKAETSWALTVLGYLAKLVLGILGFIVSVAWVAHIVIYLLINPPLHPFLNEVFIKLDDLWGLLGTAAFAFFCFYLLLAVIAGAMMLGLRLVFITIHPMKWGATLMNSFLFNVGLILLCSISVIQFCSTAFGYYAQATAAQEIFGHTLESLRGIKYLYK
;
A
#
# COMPACT_ATOMS: atom_id res chain seq x y z
N MET A 1 -22.30 -26.91 14.64
CA MET A 1 -21.92 -26.00 15.75
C MET A 1 -22.87 -24.80 15.74
N ARG A 2 -23.30 -24.30 16.91
CA ARG A 2 -23.99 -23.00 16.99
C ARG A 2 -22.89 -21.94 16.89
N THR A 3 -22.74 -21.32 15.73
CA THR A 3 -21.76 -20.25 15.55
C THR A 3 -22.23 -19.00 16.27
N THR A 4 -21.32 -18.34 16.97
CA THR A 4 -21.65 -17.11 17.69
C THR A 4 -21.86 -15.95 16.70
N PHE A 5 -22.67 -14.95 17.05
CA PHE A 5 -22.90 -13.79 16.19
C PHE A 5 -21.59 -13.10 15.72
N PRO A 6 -20.57 -12.92 16.57
CA PRO A 6 -19.26 -12.40 16.15
C PRO A 6 -18.58 -13.23 15.06
N GLU A 7 -18.63 -14.56 15.14
CA GLU A 7 -18.02 -15.44 14.11
C GLU A 7 -18.69 -15.23 12.74
N TYR A 8 -20.01 -15.05 12.70
CA TYR A 8 -20.72 -14.78 11.45
C TYR A 8 -20.35 -13.42 10.85
N VAL A 9 -20.22 -12.38 11.69
CA VAL A 9 -19.77 -11.05 11.24
C VAL A 9 -18.34 -11.10 10.70
N VAL A 10 -17.44 -11.81 11.38
CA VAL A 10 -16.06 -12.04 10.92
C VAL A 10 -16.06 -12.79 9.59
N ALA A 11 -16.91 -13.80 9.42
CA ALA A 11 -17.03 -14.55 8.18
C ALA A 11 -17.45 -13.68 7.00
N LEU A 12 -18.49 -12.88 7.17
CA LEU A 12 -18.97 -11.94 6.16
C LEU A 12 -17.90 -10.90 5.81
N ALA A 13 -17.25 -10.32 6.83
CA ALA A 13 -16.19 -9.34 6.65
C ALA A 13 -14.99 -9.93 5.91
N THR A 14 -14.64 -11.19 6.19
CA THR A 14 -13.54 -11.89 5.53
C THR A 14 -13.81 -12.11 4.04
N ILE A 15 -15.05 -12.40 3.65
CA ILE A 15 -15.42 -12.54 2.23
C ILE A 15 -15.19 -11.22 1.49
N VAL A 16 -15.76 -10.12 2.00
CA VAL A 16 -15.59 -8.79 1.39
C VAL A 16 -14.11 -8.38 1.40
N GLY A 17 -13.43 -8.64 2.50
CA GLY A 17 -12.02 -8.31 2.68
C GLY A 17 -11.10 -9.12 1.79
N SER A 18 -11.44 -10.37 1.45
CA SER A 18 -10.61 -11.22 0.59
C SER A 18 -10.52 -10.65 -0.84
N VAL A 19 -11.64 -10.12 -1.35
CA VAL A 19 -11.69 -9.45 -2.65
C VAL A 19 -10.83 -8.19 -2.61
N LEU A 20 -11.00 -7.34 -1.59
CA LEU A 20 -10.19 -6.12 -1.43
C LEU A 20 -8.71 -6.43 -1.21
N PHE A 21 -8.38 -7.45 -0.43
CA PHE A 21 -7.04 -7.94 -0.16
C PHE A 21 -6.37 -8.45 -1.43
N SER A 22 -7.07 -9.20 -2.29
CA SER A 22 -6.50 -9.67 -3.56
C SER A 22 -6.06 -8.50 -4.46
N ILE A 23 -6.82 -7.40 -4.46
CA ILE A 23 -6.53 -6.22 -5.26
C ILE A 23 -5.42 -5.38 -4.62
N PHE A 24 -5.61 -4.96 -3.36
CA PHE A 24 -4.67 -4.08 -2.66
C PHE A 24 -3.38 -4.80 -2.26
N GLY A 25 -3.47 -6.01 -1.72
CA GLY A 25 -2.31 -6.84 -1.36
C GLY A 25 -1.52 -7.24 -2.60
N GLY A 26 -2.19 -7.68 -3.67
CA GLY A 26 -1.52 -8.06 -4.93
C GLY A 26 -0.71 -6.92 -5.54
N VAL A 27 -1.30 -5.73 -5.67
CA VAL A 27 -0.56 -4.54 -6.16
C VAL A 27 0.46 -4.04 -5.13
N GLY A 28 0.12 -4.11 -3.85
CA GLY A 28 0.95 -3.68 -2.73
C GLY A 28 2.28 -4.41 -2.62
N ILE A 29 2.28 -5.74 -2.80
CA ILE A 29 3.48 -6.58 -2.74
C ILE A 29 4.52 -6.13 -3.78
N ALA A 30 4.09 -5.65 -4.94
CA ALA A 30 5.00 -5.11 -5.96
C ALA A 30 5.31 -3.62 -5.72
N CYS A 31 4.29 -2.81 -5.42
CA CYS A 31 4.41 -1.36 -5.31
C CYS A 31 5.29 -0.92 -4.14
N LEU A 32 5.14 -1.54 -2.96
CA LEU A 32 5.87 -1.13 -1.75
C LEU A 32 7.40 -1.16 -1.94
N PRO A 33 8.03 -2.28 -2.35
CA PRO A 33 9.47 -2.30 -2.53
C PRO A 33 9.94 -1.46 -3.73
N LEU A 34 9.22 -1.50 -4.85
CA LEU A 34 9.58 -0.74 -6.04
C LEU A 34 9.47 0.76 -5.81
N GLY A 35 8.43 1.22 -5.11
CA GLY A 35 8.24 2.63 -4.76
C GLY A 35 9.37 3.16 -3.88
N LEU A 36 9.81 2.39 -2.89
CA LEU A 36 10.94 2.73 -2.04
C LEU A 36 12.25 2.81 -2.84
N ILE A 37 12.53 1.83 -3.72
CA ILE A 37 13.71 1.83 -4.58
C ILE A 37 13.69 3.01 -5.56
N PHE A 38 12.56 3.26 -6.22
CA PHE A 38 12.43 4.37 -7.16
C PHE A 38 12.55 5.73 -6.46
N SER A 39 12.09 5.86 -5.22
CA SER A 39 12.28 7.08 -4.44
C SER A 39 13.76 7.38 -4.21
N PHE A 40 14.60 6.35 -4.04
CA PHE A 40 16.05 6.53 -3.95
C PHE A 40 16.67 6.87 -5.32
N ILE A 41 16.25 6.21 -6.40
CA ILE A 41 16.81 6.44 -7.75
C ILE A 41 16.50 7.86 -8.24
N ARG A 42 15.27 8.34 -8.01
CA ARG A 42 14.79 9.66 -8.42
C ARG A 42 15.14 10.79 -7.44
N ARG A 43 15.91 10.49 -6.38
CA ARG A 43 16.26 11.50 -5.36
C ARG A 43 17.06 12.65 -5.96
N PRO A 44 16.94 13.86 -5.40
CA PRO A 44 17.84 14.96 -5.73
C PRO A 44 19.27 14.64 -5.30
N LYS A 45 20.25 14.90 -6.17
CA LYS A 45 21.67 14.53 -5.95
C LYS A 45 22.53 15.67 -5.39
N ALA A 46 22.06 16.92 -5.49
CA ALA A 46 22.83 18.08 -5.10
C ALA A 46 21.93 19.17 -4.49
N VAL A 47 22.50 19.93 -3.56
CA VAL A 47 21.91 21.17 -3.04
C VAL A 47 22.07 22.25 -4.10
N ILE A 48 20.98 22.95 -4.40
CA ILE A 48 20.98 24.03 -5.40
C ILE A 48 21.32 25.38 -4.77
N THR A 49 21.89 26.29 -5.56
CA THR A 49 22.15 27.66 -5.08
C THR A 49 20.85 28.48 -5.01
N ARG A 50 20.84 29.54 -4.19
CA ARG A 50 19.68 30.46 -4.11
C ARG A 50 19.24 31.00 -5.47
N SER A 51 20.19 31.30 -6.36
CA SER A 51 19.90 31.80 -7.71
C SER A 51 19.18 30.76 -8.58
N GLN A 52 19.60 29.51 -8.52
CA GLN A 52 18.97 28.38 -9.22
C GLN A 52 17.58 28.09 -8.64
N TYR A 53 17.46 28.09 -7.31
CA TYR A 53 16.16 27.93 -6.64
C TYR A 53 15.16 28.99 -7.09
N ILE A 54 15.56 30.28 -7.11
CA ILE A 54 14.67 31.36 -7.57
C ILE A 54 14.26 31.15 -9.03
N LYS A 55 15.19 30.73 -9.90
CA LYS A 55 14.90 30.47 -11.31
C LYS A 55 13.90 29.32 -11.48
N GLU A 56 14.16 28.17 -10.87
CA GLU A 56 13.29 26.99 -10.95
C GLU A 56 11.92 27.25 -10.29
N ALA A 57 11.90 27.89 -9.13
CA ALA A 57 10.65 28.30 -8.48
C ALA A 57 9.82 29.25 -9.35
N THR A 58 10.48 30.14 -10.11
CA THR A 58 9.80 31.03 -11.06
C THR A 58 9.21 30.24 -12.23
N GLU A 59 9.93 29.25 -12.75
CA GLU A 59 9.44 28.37 -13.83
C GLU A 59 8.26 27.50 -13.37
N LEU A 60 8.35 26.89 -12.19
CA LEU A 60 7.23 26.16 -11.57
C LEU A 60 6.04 27.09 -11.32
N GLY A 61 6.28 28.32 -10.86
CA GLY A 61 5.25 29.33 -10.69
C GLY A 61 4.54 29.72 -11.99
N LYS A 62 5.25 29.72 -13.13
CA LYS A 62 4.63 29.92 -14.46
C LYS A 62 3.75 28.72 -14.83
N LYS A 63 4.26 27.49 -14.69
CA LYS A 63 3.48 26.27 -14.94
C LYS A 63 2.23 26.22 -14.06
N ALA A 64 2.34 26.58 -12.78
CA ALA A 64 1.21 26.67 -11.85
C ALA A 64 0.13 27.64 -12.33
N ARG A 65 0.52 28.79 -12.87
CA ARG A 65 -0.42 29.78 -13.42
C ARG A 65 -1.10 29.28 -14.69
N GLU A 66 -0.38 28.58 -15.56
CA GLU A 66 -0.94 27.97 -16.77
C GLU A 66 -1.94 26.86 -16.42
N LEU A 67 -1.57 25.99 -15.49
CA LEU A 67 -2.47 24.95 -14.95
C LEU A 67 -3.71 25.53 -14.29
N LYS A 68 -3.55 26.60 -13.50
CA LYS A 68 -4.69 27.31 -12.91
C LYS A 68 -5.64 27.84 -13.98
N LYS A 69 -5.12 28.48 -15.03
CA LYS A 69 -5.94 28.95 -16.16
C LYS A 69 -6.66 27.79 -16.84
N ALA A 70 -5.97 26.69 -17.10
CA ALA A 70 -6.58 25.49 -17.71
C ALA A 70 -7.72 24.94 -16.82
N ALA A 71 -7.50 24.84 -15.51
CA ALA A 71 -8.52 24.44 -14.55
C ALA A 71 -9.72 25.41 -14.54
N ASP A 72 -9.48 26.72 -14.54
CA ASP A 72 -10.52 27.75 -14.57
C ASP A 72 -11.35 27.66 -15.87
N THR A 73 -10.73 27.39 -17.02
CA THR A 73 -11.46 27.16 -18.29
C THR A 73 -12.35 25.92 -18.23
N LEU A 74 -11.85 24.83 -17.65
CA LEU A 74 -12.64 23.60 -17.48
C LEU A 74 -13.80 23.80 -16.49
N HIS A 75 -13.60 24.64 -15.48
CA HIS A 75 -14.66 25.01 -14.53
C HIS A 75 -15.75 25.86 -15.18
N GLN A 76 -15.39 26.76 -16.10
CA GLN A 76 -16.35 27.50 -16.91
C GLN A 76 -17.11 26.59 -17.88
N GLU A 77 -16.44 25.63 -18.53
CA GLU A 77 -17.08 24.60 -19.35
C GLU A 77 -18.03 23.71 -18.54
N GLU A 78 -17.71 23.46 -17.26
CA GLU A 78 -18.59 22.73 -16.36
C GLU A 78 -19.89 23.50 -16.09
N ARG A 79 -19.76 24.81 -15.83
CA ARG A 79 -20.89 25.73 -15.60
C ARG A 79 -21.75 25.93 -16.83
N SER A 80 -21.18 25.87 -18.03
CA SER A 80 -21.93 25.94 -19.30
C SER A 80 -22.64 24.63 -19.66
N GLY A 81 -22.50 23.58 -18.84
CA GLY A 81 -23.21 22.31 -18.99
C GLY A 81 -22.45 21.24 -19.81
N SER A 82 -21.22 21.50 -20.23
CA SER A 82 -20.43 20.58 -21.07
C SER A 82 -19.74 19.48 -20.26
N LYS A 83 -20.50 18.60 -19.59
CA LYS A 83 -19.96 17.47 -18.78
C LYS A 83 -19.65 16.21 -19.61
N GLY A 84 -19.29 16.38 -20.88
CA GLY A 84 -19.03 15.30 -21.83
C GLY A 84 -17.78 14.47 -21.54
N ARG A 85 -17.52 13.45 -22.38
CA ARG A 85 -16.34 12.57 -22.26
C ARG A 85 -15.00 13.31 -22.43
N LYS A 86 -14.97 14.32 -23.31
CA LYS A 86 -13.80 15.18 -23.55
C LYS A 86 -13.42 15.98 -22.29
N TRP A 87 -14.40 16.61 -21.66
CA TRP A 87 -14.21 17.35 -20.40
C TRP A 87 -13.62 16.46 -19.31
N ARG A 88 -14.20 15.26 -19.08
CA ARG A 88 -13.66 14.31 -18.08
C ARG A 88 -12.21 13.90 -18.35
N LYS A 89 -11.82 13.76 -19.63
CA LYS A 89 -10.44 13.45 -20.01
C LYS A 89 -9.51 14.63 -19.71
N ASN A 90 -9.94 15.84 -20.02
CA ASN A 90 -9.16 17.06 -19.77
C ASN A 90 -8.98 17.32 -18.27
N VAL A 91 -10.04 17.15 -17.47
CA VAL A 91 -9.96 17.25 -15.99
C VAL A 91 -8.92 16.28 -15.44
N LYS A 92 -8.93 15.02 -15.88
CA LYS A 92 -7.91 14.03 -15.45
C LYS A 92 -6.49 14.39 -15.89
N SER A 93 -6.32 15.05 -17.05
CA SER A 93 -5.01 15.51 -17.51
C SER A 93 -4.47 16.61 -16.61
N VAL A 94 -5.31 17.62 -16.34
CA VAL A 94 -4.96 18.74 -15.45
C VAL A 94 -4.69 18.25 -14.04
N GLU A 95 -5.48 17.31 -13.53
CA GLU A 95 -5.24 16.67 -12.23
C GLU A 95 -3.87 15.97 -12.21
N LYS A 96 -3.53 15.19 -13.24
CA LYS A 96 -2.22 14.53 -13.34
C LYS A 96 -1.05 15.53 -13.39
N GLU A 97 -1.18 16.59 -14.18
CA GLU A 97 -0.14 17.63 -14.29
C GLU A 97 0.01 18.42 -12.98
N LEU A 98 -1.09 18.66 -12.26
CA LEU A 98 -1.05 19.24 -10.92
C LEU A 98 -0.31 18.33 -9.94
N LEU A 99 -0.58 17.02 -9.96
CA LEU A 99 0.15 16.06 -9.12
C LEU A 99 1.66 16.09 -9.38
N GLN A 100 2.06 16.17 -10.64
CA GLN A 100 3.48 16.29 -11.03
C GLN A 100 4.08 17.61 -10.55
N LEU A 101 3.34 18.72 -10.69
CA LEU A 101 3.79 20.02 -10.21
C LEU A 101 3.99 20.04 -8.69
N GLU A 102 3.09 19.42 -7.92
CA GLU A 102 3.25 19.27 -6.46
C GLU A 102 4.49 18.44 -6.09
N GLU A 103 4.75 17.36 -6.82
CA GLU A 103 5.98 16.55 -6.65
C GLU A 103 7.24 17.35 -6.96
N ASP A 104 7.24 18.11 -8.07
CA ASP A 104 8.36 18.98 -8.48
C ASP A 104 8.63 20.08 -7.45
N VAL A 105 7.57 20.72 -6.91
CA VAL A 105 7.71 21.73 -5.84
C VAL A 105 8.30 21.11 -4.58
N LYS A 106 7.82 19.94 -4.18
CA LYS A 106 8.35 19.25 -3.00
C LYS A 106 9.82 18.87 -3.17
N LEU A 107 10.21 18.38 -4.34
CA LEU A 107 11.62 18.09 -4.65
C LEU A 107 12.47 19.36 -4.62
N LEU A 108 11.95 20.47 -5.14
CA LEU A 108 12.64 21.77 -5.11
C LEU A 108 12.85 22.27 -3.68
N GLU A 109 11.85 22.12 -2.80
CA GLU A 109 11.96 22.45 -1.38
C GLU A 109 12.98 21.56 -0.66
N GLU A 110 13.01 20.26 -0.96
CA GLU A 110 14.01 19.33 -0.41
C GLU A 110 15.44 19.66 -0.89
N MET A 111 15.61 20.17 -2.11
CA MET A 111 16.90 20.59 -2.68
C MET A 111 17.46 21.89 -2.08
N TYR A 112 16.63 22.69 -1.42
CA TYR A 112 17.04 23.96 -0.81
C TYR A 112 16.56 24.04 0.65
N PRO A 113 17.20 23.31 1.58
CA PRO A 113 16.82 23.33 2.98
C PRO A 113 17.02 24.73 3.56
N GLN A 114 15.91 25.39 3.91
CA GLN A 114 15.91 26.72 4.50
C GLN A 114 16.11 26.64 6.02
N GLY A 115 17.07 27.40 6.58
CA GLY A 115 17.28 27.56 8.02
C GLY A 115 18.74 27.47 8.48
N GLU A 116 18.98 27.74 9.77
CA GLU A 116 20.33 27.73 10.39
C GLU A 116 21.03 26.37 10.37
N LYS A 117 20.27 25.28 10.16
CA LYS A 117 20.74 23.88 10.21
C LYS A 117 20.67 23.17 8.86
N ALA A 118 20.82 23.92 7.76
CA ALA A 118 20.67 23.43 6.39
C ALA A 118 21.48 22.15 6.08
N GLU A 119 22.74 22.08 6.51
CA GLU A 119 23.61 20.92 6.28
C GLU A 119 23.10 19.65 6.98
N THR A 120 22.63 19.78 8.23
CA THR A 120 22.09 18.63 8.98
C THR A 120 20.75 18.16 8.42
N SER A 121 19.90 19.08 7.94
CA SER A 121 18.64 18.75 7.27
C SER A 121 18.88 18.00 5.96
N TRP A 122 19.88 18.45 5.19
CA TRP A 122 20.32 17.74 3.99
C TRP A 122 20.88 16.34 4.31
N ALA A 123 21.71 16.22 5.34
CA ALA A 123 22.22 14.91 5.75
C ALA A 123 21.09 13.95 6.16
N LEU A 124 20.09 14.43 6.89
CA LEU A 124 18.91 13.64 7.29
C LEU A 124 18.04 13.22 6.09
N THR A 125 17.84 14.10 5.11
CA THR A 125 17.10 13.75 3.89
C THR A 125 17.85 12.68 3.08
N VAL A 126 19.16 12.82 2.91
CA VAL A 126 20.01 11.80 2.25
C VAL A 126 19.96 10.46 3.00
N LEU A 127 20.09 10.48 4.33
CA LEU A 127 19.97 9.28 5.17
C LEU A 127 18.60 8.64 5.03
N GLY A 128 17.53 9.45 5.00
CA GLY A 128 16.16 8.99 4.75
C GLY A 128 16.02 8.29 3.41
N TYR A 129 16.62 8.82 2.34
CA TYR A 129 16.64 8.15 1.04
C TYR A 129 17.42 6.83 1.08
N LEU A 130 18.56 6.78 1.78
CA LEU A 130 19.34 5.56 1.92
C LEU A 130 18.59 4.49 2.73
N ALA A 131 17.90 4.89 3.80
CA ALA A 131 17.02 4.01 4.56
C ALA A 131 15.88 3.45 3.69
N LYS A 132 15.26 4.27 2.83
CA LYS A 132 14.26 3.81 1.85
C LYS A 132 14.86 2.77 0.90
N LEU A 133 16.11 2.92 0.44
CA LEU A 133 16.75 1.91 -0.39
C LEU A 133 16.90 0.57 0.35
N VAL A 134 17.43 0.59 1.57
CA VAL A 134 17.63 -0.62 2.38
C VAL A 134 16.29 -1.31 2.64
N LEU A 135 15.28 -0.56 3.07
CA LEU A 135 13.92 -1.07 3.28
C LEU A 135 13.29 -1.57 1.97
N GLY A 136 13.57 -0.93 0.84
CA GLY A 136 13.10 -1.34 -0.47
C GLY A 136 13.71 -2.66 -0.93
N ILE A 137 15.02 -2.87 -0.72
CA ILE A 137 15.71 -4.14 -1.03
C ILE A 137 15.19 -5.25 -0.11
N LEU A 138 15.10 -5.00 1.19
CA LEU A 138 14.55 -5.97 2.16
C LEU A 138 13.10 -6.32 1.79
N GLY A 139 12.26 -5.32 1.53
CA GLY A 139 10.89 -5.53 1.08
C GLY A 139 10.81 -6.32 -0.23
N PHE A 140 11.73 -6.09 -1.17
CA PHE A 140 11.78 -6.84 -2.43
C PHE A 140 12.05 -8.32 -2.19
N ILE A 141 13.02 -8.65 -1.33
CA ILE A 141 13.32 -10.04 -0.94
C ILE A 141 12.09 -10.69 -0.29
N VAL A 142 11.44 -9.99 0.63
CA VAL A 142 10.25 -10.48 1.33
C VAL A 142 9.07 -10.67 0.38
N SER A 143 8.86 -9.76 -0.57
CA SER A 143 7.85 -9.91 -1.63
C SER A 143 8.09 -11.14 -2.49
N VAL A 144 9.34 -11.37 -2.92
CA VAL A 144 9.70 -12.56 -3.69
C VAL A 144 9.46 -13.83 -2.88
N ALA A 145 9.85 -13.83 -1.60
CA ALA A 145 9.62 -14.96 -0.71
C ALA A 145 8.12 -15.26 -0.50
N TRP A 146 7.29 -14.22 -0.35
CA TRP A 146 5.84 -14.36 -0.29
C TRP A 146 5.25 -14.94 -1.58
N VAL A 147 5.64 -14.40 -2.74
CA VAL A 147 5.16 -14.91 -4.04
C VAL A 147 5.57 -16.37 -4.24
N ALA A 148 6.81 -16.71 -3.91
CA ALA A 148 7.30 -18.09 -3.99
C ALA A 148 6.48 -19.02 -3.06
N HIS A 149 6.24 -18.60 -1.81
CA HIS A 149 5.44 -19.37 -0.86
C HIS A 149 4.01 -19.58 -1.35
N ILE A 150 3.36 -18.54 -1.90
CA ILE A 150 2.02 -18.64 -2.47
C ILE A 150 1.98 -19.66 -3.62
N VAL A 151 2.95 -19.61 -4.53
CA VAL A 151 2.98 -20.51 -5.70
C VAL A 151 3.25 -21.96 -5.27
N ILE A 152 4.20 -22.18 -4.37
CA ILE A 152 4.68 -23.52 -4.00
C ILE A 152 3.73 -24.23 -3.01
N TYR A 153 3.18 -23.48 -2.05
CA TYR A 153 2.42 -24.04 -0.93
C TYR A 153 0.89 -23.89 -1.08
N LEU A 154 0.40 -22.78 -1.65
CA LEU A 154 -1.05 -22.52 -1.74
C LEU A 154 -1.66 -22.92 -3.10
N LEU A 155 -0.93 -22.76 -4.21
CA LEU A 155 -1.51 -22.92 -5.55
C LEU A 155 -1.51 -24.39 -6.03
N ILE A 156 -0.56 -25.21 -5.57
CA ILE A 156 -0.38 -26.59 -6.03
C ILE A 156 -0.94 -27.55 -4.98
N ASN A 157 -1.85 -28.43 -5.40
CA ASN A 157 -2.44 -29.47 -4.56
C ASN A 157 -2.08 -30.86 -5.10
N PRO A 158 -1.33 -31.71 -4.35
CA PRO A 158 -0.74 -31.48 -3.02
C PRO A 158 0.42 -30.46 -3.02
N PRO A 159 0.71 -29.78 -1.90
CA PRO A 159 1.76 -28.75 -1.84
C PRO A 159 3.14 -29.34 -2.15
N LEU A 160 3.91 -28.67 -3.00
CA LEU A 160 5.24 -29.15 -3.41
C LEU A 160 6.23 -29.12 -2.25
N HIS A 161 6.22 -28.04 -1.46
CA HIS A 161 7.13 -27.84 -0.35
C HIS A 161 6.58 -26.80 0.66
N PRO A 162 6.63 -27.05 1.98
CA PRO A 162 6.22 -26.09 3.01
C PRO A 162 7.31 -25.03 3.27
N PHE A 163 7.75 -24.31 2.23
CA PHE A 163 8.95 -23.45 2.21
C PHE A 163 9.10 -22.51 3.42
N LEU A 164 8.27 -21.47 3.54
CA LEU A 164 8.41 -20.53 4.66
C LEU A 164 8.03 -21.15 6.01
N ASN A 165 7.11 -22.13 6.01
CA ASN A 165 6.75 -22.85 7.23
C ASN A 165 7.97 -23.56 7.83
N GLU A 166 8.75 -24.27 7.03
CA GLU A 166 9.95 -24.97 7.49
C GLU A 166 11.05 -23.99 7.96
N VAL A 167 11.18 -22.84 7.28
CA VAL A 167 12.10 -21.77 7.72
C VAL A 167 11.72 -21.28 9.11
N PHE A 168 10.43 -21.05 9.38
CA PHE A 168 9.98 -20.60 10.70
C PHE A 168 10.16 -21.66 11.78
N ILE A 169 9.87 -22.94 11.50
CA ILE A 169 10.11 -24.04 12.44
C ILE A 169 11.60 -24.13 12.79
N LYS A 170 12.50 -24.06 11.80
CA LYS A 170 13.95 -24.09 12.05
C LYS A 170 14.45 -22.89 12.86
N LEU A 171 13.82 -21.72 12.70
CA LEU A 171 14.13 -20.55 13.52
C LEU A 171 13.62 -20.71 14.96
N ASP A 172 12.46 -21.33 15.12
CA ASP A 172 11.87 -21.65 16.42
C ASP A 172 12.73 -22.63 17.22
N ASP A 173 13.29 -23.65 16.55
CA ASP A 173 14.21 -24.63 17.14
C ASP A 173 15.51 -24.00 17.67
N LEU A 174 15.99 -22.91 17.05
CA LEU A 174 17.17 -22.18 17.53
C LEU A 174 16.83 -21.34 18.76
N TRP A 175 15.72 -20.60 18.68
CA TRP A 175 15.18 -19.82 19.79
C TRP A 175 13.71 -19.52 19.50
N GLY A 176 12.79 -19.98 20.36
CA GLY A 176 11.34 -19.88 20.10
C GLY A 176 10.79 -18.45 19.86
N LEU A 177 11.55 -17.42 20.23
CA LEU A 177 11.20 -16.03 19.92
C LEU A 177 11.48 -15.68 18.43
N LEU A 178 12.48 -16.30 17.80
CA LEU A 178 12.90 -15.97 16.43
C LEU A 178 11.89 -16.44 15.40
N GLY A 179 11.33 -17.65 15.56
CA GLY A 179 10.26 -18.16 14.68
C GLY A 179 9.04 -17.25 14.72
N THR A 180 8.58 -16.92 15.94
CA THR A 180 7.40 -16.04 16.14
C THR A 180 7.65 -14.61 15.66
N ALA A 181 8.84 -14.04 15.89
CA ALA A 181 9.20 -12.72 15.37
C ALA A 181 9.28 -12.69 13.84
N ALA A 182 9.84 -13.72 13.21
CA ALA A 182 9.91 -13.83 11.75
C ALA A 182 8.51 -13.96 11.14
N PHE A 183 7.64 -14.79 11.73
CA PHE A 183 6.24 -14.89 11.33
C PHE A 183 5.52 -13.54 11.43
N ALA A 184 5.68 -12.82 12.56
CA ALA A 184 5.10 -11.50 12.74
C ALA A 184 5.60 -10.51 11.67
N PHE A 185 6.90 -10.51 11.37
CA PHE A 185 7.49 -9.66 10.33
C PHE A 185 6.86 -9.91 8.95
N PHE A 186 6.66 -11.16 8.55
CA PHE A 186 5.99 -11.50 7.28
C PHE A 186 4.51 -11.09 7.25
N CYS A 187 3.79 -11.24 8.37
CA CYS A 187 2.40 -10.81 8.51
C CYS A 187 2.26 -9.27 8.44
N PHE A 188 3.09 -8.54 9.18
CA PHE A 188 3.10 -7.08 9.14
C PHE A 188 3.52 -6.56 7.76
N TYR A 189 4.42 -7.27 7.06
CA TYR A 189 4.78 -6.93 5.69
C TYR A 189 3.57 -6.96 4.75
N LEU A 190 2.73 -8.01 4.81
CA LEU A 190 1.50 -8.07 4.01
C LEU A 190 0.53 -6.93 4.37
N LEU A 191 0.41 -6.58 5.64
CA LEU A 191 -0.44 -5.46 6.05
C LEU A 191 0.09 -4.13 5.48
N LEU A 192 1.40 -3.90 5.54
CA LEU A 192 2.04 -2.73 4.92
C LEU A 192 1.85 -2.72 3.40
N ALA A 193 1.93 -3.89 2.75
CA ALA A 193 1.65 -4.02 1.33
C ALA A 193 0.20 -3.62 1.01
N VAL A 194 -0.79 -4.08 1.79
CA VAL A 194 -2.20 -3.65 1.62
C VAL A 194 -2.36 -2.15 1.78
N ILE A 195 -1.70 -1.55 2.78
CA ILE A 195 -1.73 -0.10 2.99
C ILE A 195 -1.12 0.61 1.77
N ALA A 196 0.04 0.17 1.27
CA ALA A 196 0.68 0.73 0.09
C ALA A 196 -0.19 0.57 -1.18
N GLY A 197 -0.82 -0.58 -1.35
CA GLY A 197 -1.77 -0.83 -2.44
C GLY A 197 -2.99 0.09 -2.37
N ALA A 198 -3.57 0.28 -1.18
CA ALA A 198 -4.68 1.19 -0.95
C ALA A 198 -4.28 2.67 -1.16
N MET A 199 -3.06 3.06 -0.81
CA MET A 199 -2.55 4.41 -1.07
C MET A 199 -2.35 4.67 -2.57
N MET A 200 -1.89 3.68 -3.33
CA MET A 200 -1.60 3.83 -4.76
C MET A 200 -2.84 3.69 -5.65
N LEU A 201 -3.74 2.77 -5.30
CA LEU A 201 -4.91 2.46 -6.11
C LEU A 201 -6.10 3.35 -5.75
N GLY A 202 -6.40 4.31 -6.63
CA GLY A 202 -7.71 4.95 -6.67
C GLY A 202 -8.73 4.08 -7.38
N LEU A 203 -9.44 3.21 -6.67
CA LEU A 203 -10.46 2.33 -7.26
C LEU A 203 -11.84 3.01 -7.28
N ARG A 204 -12.53 2.95 -8.42
CA ARG A 204 -13.96 3.27 -8.46
C ARG A 204 -14.76 1.98 -8.35
N LEU A 205 -15.13 1.59 -7.13
CA LEU A 205 -16.10 0.52 -6.90
C LEU A 205 -17.50 1.00 -7.31
N VAL A 206 -18.44 0.06 -7.47
CA VAL A 206 -19.79 0.30 -8.04
C VAL A 206 -20.51 1.50 -7.40
N PHE A 207 -20.33 1.72 -6.09
CA PHE A 207 -20.97 2.82 -5.36
C PHE A 207 -20.00 3.83 -4.72
N ILE A 208 -18.69 3.54 -4.64
CA ILE A 208 -17.74 4.38 -3.90
C ILE A 208 -16.45 4.58 -4.70
N THR A 209 -16.03 5.85 -4.81
CA THR A 209 -14.75 6.20 -5.41
C THR A 209 -13.71 6.29 -4.31
N ILE A 210 -12.80 5.32 -4.29
CA ILE A 210 -11.61 5.33 -3.45
C ILE A 210 -10.62 6.29 -4.10
N HIS A 211 -10.29 7.35 -3.39
CA HIS A 211 -9.25 8.28 -3.81
C HIS A 211 -7.91 7.82 -3.24
N PRO A 212 -6.82 7.88 -4.04
CA PRO A 212 -5.49 7.55 -3.54
C PRO A 212 -5.14 8.48 -2.39
N MET A 213 -4.58 7.93 -1.33
CA MET A 213 -4.22 8.71 -0.15
C MET A 213 -2.86 9.37 -0.31
N LYS A 214 -2.80 10.66 -0.01
CA LYS A 214 -1.58 11.45 0.14
C LYS A 214 -1.35 11.82 1.60
N TRP A 215 -0.11 11.70 2.06
CA TRP A 215 0.26 12.12 3.39
C TRP A 215 0.00 13.63 3.58
N GLY A 216 -0.82 13.99 4.58
CA GLY A 216 -1.11 15.39 4.94
C GLY A 216 -2.02 16.16 3.98
N ALA A 217 -2.41 15.59 2.83
CA ALA A 217 -3.23 16.27 1.82
C ALA A 217 -4.59 15.58 1.56
N THR A 218 -4.93 14.54 2.33
CA THR A 218 -6.22 13.85 2.24
C THR A 218 -7.26 14.45 3.17
N LEU A 219 -8.47 14.65 2.66
CA LEU A 219 -9.63 15.02 3.48
C LEU A 219 -9.92 13.96 4.53
N MET A 220 -10.29 14.39 5.75
CA MET A 220 -10.54 13.50 6.90
C MET A 220 -11.59 12.41 6.60
N ASN A 221 -12.65 12.74 5.88
CA ASN A 221 -13.68 11.77 5.50
C ASN A 221 -13.13 10.67 4.57
N SER A 222 -12.38 11.08 3.53
CA SER A 222 -11.74 10.14 2.61
C SER A 222 -10.65 9.31 3.27
N PHE A 223 -9.95 9.87 4.26
CA PHE A 223 -8.99 9.15 5.09
C PHE A 223 -9.68 8.08 5.93
N LEU A 224 -10.73 8.44 6.70
CA LEU A 224 -11.49 7.48 7.52
C LEU A 224 -12.09 6.35 6.69
N PHE A 225 -12.62 6.66 5.51
CA PHE A 225 -13.15 5.65 4.60
C PHE A 225 -12.07 4.64 4.16
N ASN A 226 -10.90 5.12 3.74
CA ASN A 226 -9.77 4.27 3.36
C ASN A 226 -9.24 3.43 4.53
N VAL A 227 -9.15 4.02 5.73
CA VAL A 227 -8.76 3.29 6.94
C VAL A 227 -9.77 2.18 7.23
N GLY A 228 -11.07 2.42 7.09
CA GLY A 228 -12.10 1.39 7.22
C GLY A 228 -11.91 0.22 6.25
N LEU A 229 -11.55 0.51 4.99
CA LEU A 229 -11.23 -0.54 4.01
C LEU A 229 -9.98 -1.33 4.38
N ILE A 230 -8.93 -0.67 4.86
CA ILE A 230 -7.69 -1.33 5.32
C ILE A 230 -7.97 -2.23 6.53
N LEU A 231 -8.78 -1.76 7.49
CA LEU A 231 -9.18 -2.56 8.65
C LEU A 231 -9.98 -3.80 8.22
N LEU A 232 -10.87 -3.65 7.24
CA LEU A 232 -11.61 -4.78 6.67
C LEU A 232 -10.65 -5.79 6.01
N CYS A 233 -9.66 -5.31 5.24
CA CYS A 233 -8.62 -6.16 4.66
C CYS A 233 -7.75 -6.85 5.71
N SER A 234 -7.51 -6.24 6.88
CA SER A 234 -6.65 -6.81 7.92
C SER A 234 -7.18 -8.16 8.44
N ILE A 235 -8.51 -8.33 8.49
CA ILE A 235 -9.15 -9.60 8.87
C ILE A 235 -8.81 -10.69 7.84
N SER A 236 -8.89 -10.35 6.56
CA SER A 236 -8.53 -11.26 5.47
C SER A 236 -7.03 -11.55 5.39
N VAL A 237 -6.18 -10.59 5.76
CA VAL A 237 -4.73 -10.85 5.90
C VAL A 237 -4.48 -11.90 6.99
N ILE A 238 -5.15 -11.80 8.14
CA ILE A 238 -5.02 -12.79 9.23
C ILE A 238 -5.49 -14.16 8.77
N GLN A 239 -6.66 -14.23 8.12
CA GLN A 239 -7.18 -15.47 7.55
C GLN A 239 -6.17 -16.08 6.56
N PHE A 240 -5.68 -15.27 5.62
CA PHE A 240 -4.72 -15.70 4.62
C PHE A 240 -3.41 -16.21 5.25
N CYS A 241 -2.87 -15.51 6.24
CA CYS A 241 -1.69 -15.96 6.98
C CYS A 241 -1.95 -17.26 7.74
N SER A 242 -3.14 -17.44 8.32
CA SER A 242 -3.53 -18.69 8.99
C SER A 242 -3.50 -19.87 8.02
N THR A 243 -4.07 -19.70 6.82
CA THR A 243 -4.05 -20.73 5.77
C THR A 243 -2.64 -20.95 5.21
N ALA A 244 -1.93 -19.88 4.87
CA ALA A 244 -0.58 -19.93 4.28
C ALA A 244 0.46 -20.55 5.22
N PHE A 245 0.30 -20.35 6.52
CA PHE A 245 1.21 -20.86 7.55
C PHE A 245 0.58 -21.94 8.42
N GLY A 246 -0.43 -22.66 7.93
CA GLY A 246 -1.15 -23.66 8.71
C GLY A 246 -0.28 -24.81 9.25
N TYR A 247 0.90 -25.05 8.67
CA TYR A 247 1.85 -26.04 9.19
C TYR A 247 2.66 -25.50 10.39
N TYR A 248 3.10 -24.24 10.34
CA TYR A 248 3.82 -23.59 11.44
C TYR A 248 2.88 -23.13 12.57
N ALA A 249 1.76 -22.50 12.23
CA ALA A 249 0.78 -21.95 13.18
C ALA A 249 -0.26 -22.98 13.63
N GLN A 250 0.06 -24.27 13.53
CA GLN A 250 -0.83 -25.35 13.93
C GLN A 250 -1.16 -25.25 15.43
N ALA A 251 -2.41 -25.54 15.80
CA ALA A 251 -2.93 -25.41 17.17
C ALA A 251 -2.94 -23.98 17.76
N THR A 252 -2.81 -22.93 16.93
CA THR A 252 -3.09 -21.56 17.38
C THR A 252 -4.58 -21.25 17.34
N ALA A 253 -5.04 -20.34 18.21
CA ALA A 253 -6.44 -19.88 18.24
C ALA A 253 -6.87 -19.27 16.89
N ALA A 254 -5.95 -18.64 16.15
CA ALA A 254 -6.22 -18.15 14.81
C ALA A 254 -6.56 -19.30 13.84
N GLN A 255 -5.80 -20.39 13.86
CA GLN A 255 -6.07 -21.56 13.03
C GLN A 255 -7.38 -22.26 13.41
N GLU A 256 -7.73 -22.29 14.69
CA GLU A 256 -9.01 -22.84 15.16
C GLU A 256 -10.20 -22.01 14.64
N ILE A 257 -10.12 -20.68 14.73
CA ILE A 257 -11.18 -19.78 14.27
C ILE A 257 -11.31 -19.77 12.74
N PHE A 258 -10.21 -19.59 12.01
CA PHE A 258 -10.21 -19.39 10.57
C PHE A 258 -10.20 -20.71 9.77
N GLY A 259 -9.55 -21.76 10.27
CA GLY A 259 -9.45 -23.05 9.60
C GLY A 259 -10.59 -24.03 9.95
N HIS A 260 -11.06 -24.06 11.20
CA HIS A 260 -12.08 -25.03 11.61
C HIS A 260 -13.49 -24.42 11.70
N THR A 261 -13.64 -23.26 12.34
CA THR A 261 -14.98 -22.68 12.56
C THR A 261 -15.55 -22.07 11.28
N LEU A 262 -14.74 -21.32 10.53
CA LEU A 262 -15.14 -20.63 9.31
C LEU A 262 -15.43 -21.55 8.11
N GLU A 263 -14.61 -22.59 7.90
CA GLU A 263 -14.86 -23.58 6.84
C GLU A 263 -16.11 -24.44 7.08
N SER A 264 -16.51 -24.57 8.36
CA SER A 264 -17.69 -25.34 8.76
C SER A 264 -19.02 -24.58 8.57
N LEU A 265 -18.98 -23.27 8.28
CA LEU A 265 -20.16 -22.45 8.07
C LEU A 265 -20.87 -22.78 6.75
N ARG A 266 -22.15 -23.16 6.85
CA ARG A 266 -23.03 -23.46 5.70
C ARG A 266 -23.15 -22.24 4.77
N GLY A 267 -22.80 -22.40 3.50
CA GLY A 267 -22.86 -21.37 2.45
C GLY A 267 -21.51 -20.73 2.13
N ILE A 268 -20.65 -20.51 3.13
CA ILE A 268 -19.31 -19.91 2.98
C ILE A 268 -18.28 -20.95 2.50
N LYS A 269 -18.53 -22.23 2.78
CA LYS A 269 -17.72 -23.38 2.33
C LYS A 269 -17.40 -23.39 0.82
N TYR A 270 -18.28 -22.86 -0.03
CA TYR A 270 -18.07 -22.83 -1.48
C TYR A 270 -17.21 -21.65 -1.97
N LEU A 271 -17.09 -20.59 -1.18
CA LEU A 271 -16.23 -19.44 -1.45
C LEU A 271 -14.83 -19.58 -0.83
N TYR A 272 -14.65 -20.54 0.07
CA TYR A 272 -13.43 -20.76 0.85
C TYR A 272 -12.46 -21.77 0.22
N LYS A 273 -12.86 -22.45 -0.86
CA LYS A 273 -12.08 -23.51 -1.52
C LYS A 273 -11.32 -22.99 -2.73
#